data_AF-A0A2I0JFW1-F1
#
_entry.id   AF-A0A2I0JFW1-F1
#
_cell.length_a   1.000
_cell.length_b   1.000
_cell.length_c   1.000
_cell.angle_alpha   90.00
_cell.angle_beta   90.00
_cell.angle_gamma   90.00
#
_symmetry.space_group_name_H-M   'P 1'
#
loop_
_entity.id
_entity.type
_entity.pdbx_description
1 polymer ?
#
loop_
_entity_poly.entity_id
_entity_poly.type
_entity_poly.pdbx_seq_one_letter_code
_entity_poly.pdbx_strand_id
1 'polypeptide(L)'
;MANRNERAPDGLVADAHLGDGFLHLILIKDCPRALYLLHLLQLAKKDGNPLNFEFVEHHKTRAFTFKSSGNSSIWNLDGEPFPAHQLSAQVFRRLVSLFASGPLV
;
A
#
# COMPACT_ATOMS: atom_id res chain seq x y z
N MET A 1 9.88 9.07 4.75
CA MET A 1 8.98 9.52 3.68
C MET A 1 7.87 8.50 3.56
N ALA A 2 6.64 8.90 3.91
CA ALA A 2 5.45 8.14 3.56
C ALA A 2 5.12 8.42 2.08
N ASN A 3 4.42 7.50 1.41
CA ASN A 3 4.00 7.64 0.00
C ASN A 3 2.87 8.68 -0.12
N ARG A 4 3.22 9.96 0.04
CA ARG A 4 2.31 11.12 0.08
C ARG A 4 2.18 11.73 -1.30
N ASN A 5 0.96 12.14 -1.66
CA ASN A 5 0.67 12.89 -2.88
C ASN A 5 -0.61 13.73 -2.70
N GLU A 6 -0.99 14.50 -3.72
CA GLU A 6 -2.20 15.36 -3.70
C GLU A 6 -3.51 14.60 -3.38
N ARG A 7 -3.56 13.30 -3.68
CA ARG A 7 -4.71 12.42 -3.45
C ARG A 7 -4.64 11.63 -2.14
N ALA A 8 -3.49 11.63 -1.48
CA ALA A 8 -3.23 10.95 -0.21
C ALA A 8 -2.24 11.82 0.61
N PRO A 9 -2.72 12.90 1.25
CA PRO A 9 -1.86 13.92 1.83
C PRO A 9 -0.93 13.38 2.92
N ASP A 10 -1.41 12.43 3.73
CA ASP A 10 -0.60 11.76 4.76
C ASP A 10 0.01 10.44 4.30
N GLY A 11 -0.33 10.03 3.07
CA GLY A 11 -0.04 8.73 2.49
C GLY A 11 -1.02 7.67 2.98
N LEU A 12 -1.02 6.51 2.31
CA LEU A 12 -1.93 5.42 2.64
C LEU A 12 -1.62 4.80 4.03
N VAL A 13 -0.33 4.76 4.39
CA VAL A 13 0.14 4.32 5.70
C VAL A 13 1.16 5.34 6.21
N ALA A 14 0.76 6.13 7.20
CA ALA A 14 1.50 7.30 7.65
C ALA A 14 2.88 6.96 8.27
N ASP A 15 2.99 5.78 8.88
CA ASP A 15 4.21 5.27 9.53
C ASP A 15 5.08 4.40 8.59
N ALA A 16 4.74 4.31 7.30
CA ALA A 16 5.53 3.55 6.34
C ALA A 16 6.93 4.15 6.17
N HIS A 17 7.94 3.28 6.20
CA HIS A 17 9.34 3.69 6.21
C HIS A 17 10.16 2.95 5.15
N LEU A 18 10.71 3.68 4.18
CA LEU A 18 11.44 3.12 3.03
C LEU A 18 12.63 2.20 3.39
N GLY A 19 13.26 2.40 4.54
CA GLY A 19 14.49 1.68 4.95
C GLY A 19 14.34 0.69 6.10
N ASP A 20 13.12 0.44 6.60
CA ASP A 20 12.91 -0.43 7.77
C ASP A 20 12.94 -1.92 7.40
N GLY A 21 12.80 -2.24 6.12
CA GLY A 21 12.82 -3.60 5.62
C GLY A 21 11.47 -4.30 5.73
N PHE A 22 10.38 -3.53 5.68
CA PHE A 22 9.01 -4.04 5.61
C PHE A 22 8.27 -3.49 4.38
N LEU A 23 7.28 -4.25 3.95
CA LEU A 23 6.24 -3.82 3.04
C LEU A 23 4.91 -3.73 3.81
N HIS A 24 4.06 -2.80 3.40
CA HIS A 24 2.72 -2.65 3.93
C HIS A 24 1.73 -3.26 2.93
N LEU A 25 1.14 -4.41 3.29
CA LEU A 25 0.12 -5.10 2.52
C LEU A 25 -1.25 -4.68 3.05
N ILE A 26 -2.10 -4.16 2.17
CA ILE A 26 -3.47 -3.75 2.49
C ILE A 26 -4.42 -4.58 1.64
N LEU A 27 -5.36 -5.25 2.29
CA LEU A 27 -6.39 -6.05 1.64
C LEU A 27 -7.75 -5.40 1.89
N ILE A 28 -8.49 -5.21 0.81
CA ILE A 28 -9.87 -4.72 0.84
C ILE A 28 -10.77 -5.93 0.61
N LYS A 29 -11.52 -6.31 1.64
CA LYS A 29 -12.53 -7.37 1.57
C LYS A 29 -13.77 -6.86 0.85
N ASP A 30 -14.61 -7.79 0.40
CA ASP A 30 -15.90 -7.44 -0.19
C ASP A 30 -16.70 -6.55 0.78
N CYS A 31 -17.23 -5.45 0.25
CA CYS A 31 -17.91 -4.44 1.05
C CYS A 31 -18.90 -3.63 0.20
N PRO A 32 -19.92 -3.01 0.83
CA PRO A 32 -20.81 -2.07 0.16
C PRO A 32 -20.05 -0.92 -0.49
N ARG A 33 -20.42 -0.57 -1.74
CA ARG A 33 -19.78 0.50 -2.51
C ARG A 33 -19.74 1.86 -1.78
N ALA A 34 -20.79 2.17 -1.01
CA ALA A 34 -20.84 3.39 -0.21
C ALA A 34 -19.74 3.43 0.86
N LEU A 35 -19.49 2.30 1.54
CA LEU A 35 -18.41 2.21 2.54
C LEU A 35 -17.03 2.28 1.87
N TYR A 36 -16.87 1.66 0.71
CA TYR A 36 -15.64 1.80 -0.08
C TYR A 36 -15.39 3.27 -0.49
N LEU A 37 -16.42 3.99 -0.92
CA LEU A 37 -16.30 5.43 -1.22
C LEU A 37 -15.91 6.24 0.02
N LEU A 38 -16.51 5.96 1.18
CA LEU A 38 -16.12 6.60 2.43
C LEU A 38 -14.64 6.31 2.78
N HIS A 39 -14.16 5.08 2.56
CA HIS A 39 -12.76 4.73 2.71
C HIS A 39 -11.86 5.59 1.81
N LEU A 40 -12.22 5.78 0.54
CA LEU A 40 -11.47 6.65 -0.38
C LEU A 40 -11.50 8.13 0.06
N LEU A 41 -12.63 8.62 0.58
CA LEU A 41 -12.72 9.96 1.13
C LEU A 41 -11.85 10.14 2.38
N GLN A 42 -11.77 9.13 3.25
CA GLN A 42 -10.84 9.13 4.39
C GLN A 42 -9.38 9.15 3.92
N LEU A 43 -9.03 8.45 2.85
CA LEU A 43 -7.68 8.47 2.28
C LEU A 43 -7.29 9.86 1.73
N ALA A 44 -8.24 10.55 1.08
CA ALA A 44 -8.01 11.87 0.50
C ALA A 44 -8.03 13.00 1.54
N LYS A 45 -8.55 12.73 2.74
CA LYS A 45 -8.64 13.70 3.83
C LYS A 45 -7.34 13.71 4.64
N LYS A 46 -6.84 14.90 4.95
CA LYS A 46 -5.76 15.08 5.94
C LYS A 46 -6.23 14.62 7.34
N ASP A 47 -5.38 13.90 8.04
CA ASP A 47 -5.68 13.24 9.33
C ASP A 47 -6.85 12.24 9.23
N GLY A 48 -7.07 11.69 8.03
CA GLY A 48 -8.06 10.63 7.79
C GLY A 48 -7.56 9.26 8.23
N ASN A 49 -8.49 8.34 8.49
CA ASN A 49 -8.19 6.99 8.96
C ASN A 49 -8.68 5.92 7.97
N PRO A 50 -8.08 5.83 6.76
CA PRO A 50 -8.54 4.90 5.71
C PRO A 50 -8.39 3.43 6.12
N LEU A 51 -7.52 3.10 7.07
CA LEU A 51 -7.33 1.72 7.54
C LEU A 51 -8.33 1.29 8.63
N ASN A 52 -9.10 2.22 9.20
CA ASN A 52 -10.02 1.95 10.31
C ASN A 52 -11.43 1.58 9.81
N PHE A 53 -11.50 0.53 8.98
CA PHE A 53 -12.75 -0.05 8.50
C PHE A 53 -12.66 -1.57 8.62
N GLU A 54 -13.75 -2.24 9.00
CA GLU A 54 -13.76 -3.71 9.21
C GLU A 54 -13.38 -4.52 7.95
N PHE A 55 -13.66 -3.98 6.77
CA PHE A 55 -13.32 -4.59 5.48
C PHE A 55 -11.88 -4.31 5.04
N VAL A 56 -11.11 -3.54 5.81
CA VAL A 56 -9.70 -3.23 5.50
C VAL A 56 -8.81 -4.01 6.44
N GLU A 57 -7.90 -4.78 5.88
CA GLU A 57 -6.91 -5.57 6.63
C GLU A 57 -5.50 -5.07 6.27
N HIS A 58 -4.70 -4.74 7.28
CA HIS A 58 -3.36 -4.19 7.13
C HIS A 58 -2.32 -5.11 7.78
N HIS A 59 -1.32 -5.49 6.99
CA HIS A 59 -0.17 -6.27 7.45
C HIS A 59 1.13 -5.53 7.16
N LYS A 60 1.97 -5.37 8.17
CA LYS A 60 3.38 -5.01 7.99
C LYS A 60 4.20 -6.30 7.92
N THR A 61 4.66 -6.67 6.72
CA THR A 61 5.31 -7.97 6.46
C THR A 61 6.61 -7.78 5.68
N ARG A 62 7.39 -8.84 5.52
CA ARG A 62 8.64 -8.85 4.73
C ARG A 62 8.46 -9.52 3.37
N ALA A 63 7.45 -10.37 3.25
CA ALA A 63 7.12 -11.07 2.03
C ALA A 63 5.65 -11.45 2.02
N PHE A 64 5.09 -11.64 0.84
CA PHE A 64 3.80 -12.26 0.66
C PHE A 64 3.78 -13.07 -0.63
N THR A 65 2.84 -14.01 -0.71
CA THR A 65 2.46 -14.65 -1.96
C THR A 65 0.95 -14.54 -2.09
N PHE A 66 0.50 -14.05 -3.24
CA PHE A 66 -0.89 -14.03 -3.63
C PHE A 66 -1.11 -15.00 -4.77
N LYS A 67 -2.21 -15.75 -4.73
CA LYS A 67 -2.69 -16.59 -5.81
C LYS A 67 -4.16 -16.29 -6.05
N SER A 68 -4.51 -15.90 -7.28
CA SER A 68 -5.89 -15.64 -7.66
C SER A 68 -6.72 -16.93 -7.55
N SER A 69 -8.00 -16.82 -7.19
CA SER A 69 -8.93 -17.95 -7.23
C SER A 69 -9.29 -18.37 -8.66
N GLY A 70 -9.23 -17.43 -9.62
CA GLY A 70 -9.42 -17.70 -11.05
C GLY A 70 -8.12 -18.00 -11.78
N ASN A 71 -8.19 -18.29 -13.09
CA ASN A 71 -7.02 -18.68 -13.89
C ASN A 71 -6.10 -17.53 -14.33
N SER A 72 -6.49 -16.28 -14.07
CA SER A 72 -5.72 -15.09 -14.45
C SER A 72 -5.93 -13.94 -13.48
N SER A 73 -4.95 -13.06 -13.35
CA SER A 73 -5.11 -11.71 -12.79
C SER A 73 -4.15 -10.73 -13.43
N ILE A 74 -4.45 -9.44 -13.33
CA ILE A 74 -3.60 -8.34 -13.82
C ILE A 74 -3.22 -7.50 -12.62
N TRP A 75 -1.93 -7.22 -12.49
CA TRP A 75 -1.34 -6.42 -11.43
C TRP A 75 -0.89 -5.09 -11.99
N ASN A 76 -0.87 -4.07 -11.16
CA ASN A 76 -0.18 -2.82 -11.47
C ASN A 76 1.14 -2.82 -10.69
N LEU A 77 2.27 -2.78 -11.40
CA LEU A 77 3.62 -2.69 -10.84
C LEU A 77 4.19 -1.33 -11.21
N ASP A 78 4.26 -0.41 -10.24
CA ASP A 78 4.80 0.96 -10.42
C ASP A 78 4.21 1.75 -11.61
N GLY A 79 2.99 1.44 -12.03
CA GLY A 79 2.29 2.08 -13.16
C GLY A 79 2.10 1.18 -14.38
N GLU A 80 2.76 0.02 -14.42
CA GLU A 80 2.74 -0.89 -15.57
C GLU A 80 1.89 -2.15 -15.32
N PRO A 81 1.10 -2.62 -16.30
CA PRO A 81 0.30 -3.83 -16.17
C PRO A 81 1.19 -5.09 -16.22
N PHE A 82 0.96 -5.99 -15.27
CA PHE A 82 1.67 -7.27 -15.15
C PHE A 82 0.68 -8.44 -15.04
N PRO A 83 0.49 -9.24 -16.11
CA PRO A 83 -0.37 -10.41 -16.06
C PRO A 83 0.29 -11.54 -15.26
N ALA A 84 -0.36 -11.96 -14.18
CA ALA A 84 0.09 -13.10 -13.38
C ALA A 84 -1.08 -13.73 -12.64
N HIS A 85 -1.15 -15.06 -12.60
CA HIS A 85 -2.11 -15.79 -11.75
C HIS A 85 -1.64 -15.86 -10.29
N GLN A 86 -0.33 -15.95 -10.08
CA GLN A 86 0.32 -15.98 -8.78
C GLN A 86 1.47 -14.97 -8.76
N LEU A 87 1.59 -14.20 -7.68
CA LEU A 87 2.63 -13.20 -7.47
C LEU A 87 3.23 -13.41 -6.08
N SER A 88 4.56 -13.43 -6.01
CA SER A 88 5.29 -13.38 -4.74
C SER A 88 6.15 -12.13 -4.70
N ALA A 89 6.17 -11.46 -3.56
CA ALA A 89 7.00 -10.28 -3.34
C ALA A 89 7.78 -10.42 -2.05
N GLN A 90 9.00 -9.89 -2.04
CA GLN A 90 9.88 -9.85 -0.87
C GLN A 90 10.63 -8.53 -0.84
N VAL A 91 10.72 -7.93 0.34
CA VAL A 91 11.48 -6.69 0.54
C VAL A 91 12.95 -6.98 0.79
N PHE A 92 13.82 -6.22 0.11
CA PHE A 92 15.25 -6.19 0.37
C PHE A 92 15.60 -4.91 1.10
N ARG A 93 15.93 -5.05 2.39
CA ARG A 93 16.22 -3.90 3.26
C ARG A 93 17.48 -3.18 2.78
N ARG A 94 17.34 -1.88 2.49
CA ARG A 94 18.46 -0.97 2.12
C ARG A 94 19.29 -1.50 0.93
N LEU A 95 18.61 -2.04 -0.08
CA LEU A 95 19.25 -2.59 -1.28
C LEU A 95 20.01 -1.52 -2.09
N VAL A 96 19.48 -0.30 -2.13
CA VAL A 96 20.00 0.81 -2.94
C VAL A 96 20.30 2.01 -2.05
N SER A 97 21.39 2.72 -2.35
CA SER A 97 21.73 4.00 -1.74
C SER A 97 21.06 5.15 -2.49
N LEU A 98 20.34 6.00 -1.76
CA LEU A 98 19.65 7.17 -2.30
C LEU A 98 20.18 8.44 -1.65
N PHE A 99 20.43 9.48 -2.44
CA PHE A 99 20.66 10.82 -1.92
C PHE A 99 19.30 11.44 -1.56
N ALA A 100 19.18 11.97 -0.34
CA ALA A 100 17.97 12.63 0.14
C ALA A 100 18.33 13.82 1.01
N SER A 101 17.48 14.86 1.01
CA SER A 101 17.60 15.97 1.94
C SER A 101 17.42 15.47 3.38
N GLY A 102 18.31 15.90 4.28
CA GLY A 102 18.17 15.64 5.71
C GLY A 102 16.94 16.36 6.29
N PRO A 103 16.56 16.04 7.54
CA PRO A 103 15.55 16.82 8.26
C PRO A 103 15.97 18.30 8.27
N LEU A 104 15.01 19.20 8.04
CA LEU A 104 15.23 20.62 8.27
C LEU A 104 15.49 20.79 9.77
N VAL A 105 16.68 21.30 10.10
CA VAL A 105 17.11 21.61 11.47
C VAL A 105 16.36 22.83 11.99
#